data_AF-A0A2D6BJT1-F1
#
_entry.id   AF-A0A2D6BJT1-F1
#
_cell.length_a   1.000
_cell.length_b   1.000
_cell.length_c   1.000
_cell.angle_alpha   90.00
_cell.angle_beta   90.00
_cell.angle_gamma   90.00
#
_symmetry.space_group_name_H-M   'P 1'
#
loop_
_entity.id
_entity.type
_entity.pdbx_description
1 polymer ?
#
loop_
_entity_poly.entity_id
_entity_poly.type
_entity_poly.pdbx_seq_one_letter_code
_entity_poly.pdbx_strand_id
1 'polypeptide(L)'
;MSRLGCLLALLIALPALAGPPAAIAPADAGWEKAEASFDRFARGWMKKMERAEASNRAQARPTRLGRGWQLRYRAYGGALRTRLRSTGHAAAPFVGVLSYDEEEMVCENARADRCRIAGTTPVTEIFRYQNGRWVY
;
A
#
# COMPACT_ATOMS: atom_id res chain seq x y z
N MET A 1 27.32 -72.38 -22.39
CA MET A 1 27.42 -71.39 -23.49
C MET A 1 26.49 -70.23 -23.12
N SER A 2 26.95 -69.30 -22.26
CA SER A 2 27.42 -67.94 -22.62
C SER A 2 26.43 -67.22 -23.56
N ARG A 3 25.76 -66.13 -23.16
CA ARG A 3 26.25 -64.73 -23.09
C ARG A 3 25.28 -63.89 -22.22
N LEU A 4 25.70 -63.07 -21.25
CA LEU A 4 26.36 -61.75 -21.31
C LEU A 4 25.55 -60.60 -21.93
N GLY A 5 25.39 -59.52 -21.17
CA GLY A 5 25.16 -58.15 -21.63
C GLY A 5 23.71 -57.66 -21.50
N CYS A 6 23.41 -56.43 -21.10
CA CYS A 6 24.23 -55.28 -20.73
C CYS A 6 23.28 -54.29 -20.02
N LEU A 7 23.68 -53.79 -18.84
CA LEU A 7 23.02 -52.68 -18.16
C LEU A 7 23.17 -51.41 -19.00
N LEU A 8 22.06 -50.73 -19.32
CA LEU A 8 22.11 -49.34 -19.77
C LEU A 8 21.14 -48.52 -18.91
N ALA A 9 21.67 -47.95 -17.83
CA ALA A 9 21.01 -46.91 -17.06
C ALA A 9 21.16 -45.58 -17.82
N LEU A 10 20.07 -45.06 -18.37
CA LEU A 10 20.04 -43.77 -19.05
C LEU A 10 19.82 -42.66 -18.00
N LEU A 11 20.91 -42.06 -17.52
CA LEU A 11 20.87 -40.83 -16.73
C LEU A 11 20.63 -39.64 -17.68
N ILE A 12 19.39 -39.13 -17.71
CA ILE A 12 19.04 -37.90 -18.42
C ILE A 12 19.40 -36.72 -17.51
N ALA A 13 20.52 -36.06 -17.79
CA ALA A 13 20.87 -34.79 -17.20
C ALA A 13 19.98 -33.69 -17.81
N LEU A 14 19.07 -33.12 -17.01
CA LEU A 14 18.31 -31.93 -17.37
C LEU A 14 19.23 -30.70 -17.24
N PRO A 15 19.50 -29.94 -18.32
CA PRO A 15 20.14 -28.65 -18.18
C PRO A 15 19.16 -27.69 -17.49
N ALA A 16 19.53 -27.19 -16.32
CA ALA A 16 18.84 -26.08 -15.69
C ALA A 16 18.94 -24.87 -16.62
N LEU A 17 17.85 -24.57 -17.35
CA LEU A 17 17.69 -23.29 -18.04
C LEU A 17 17.60 -22.19 -16.98
N ALA A 18 18.77 -21.66 -16.60
CA ALA A 18 18.84 -20.33 -16.02
C ALA A 18 18.36 -19.36 -17.10
N GLY A 19 17.10 -18.97 -17.01
CA GLY A 19 16.54 -17.92 -17.86
C GLY A 19 17.40 -16.66 -17.77
N PRO A 20 17.55 -15.90 -18.86
CA PRO A 20 18.31 -14.66 -18.83
C PRO A 20 17.78 -13.73 -17.73
N PRO A 21 18.66 -12.97 -17.04
CA PRO A 21 18.21 -11.97 -16.09
C PRO A 21 17.21 -11.05 -16.79
N ALA A 22 16.04 -10.87 -16.18
CA ALA A 22 15.01 -9.98 -16.70
C ALA A 22 15.64 -8.60 -16.93
N ALA A 23 15.75 -8.22 -18.20
CA ALA A 23 16.22 -6.91 -18.57
C ALA A 23 15.25 -5.88 -17.98
N ILE A 24 15.75 -5.03 -17.09
CA ILE A 24 15.02 -3.88 -16.56
C ILE A 24 14.79 -2.96 -17.76
N ALA A 25 13.55 -2.90 -18.26
CA ALA A 25 13.19 -1.98 -19.34
C ALA A 25 13.56 -0.54 -18.94
N PRO A 26 14.06 0.29 -19.87
CA PRO A 26 14.46 1.66 -19.56
C PRO A 26 13.28 2.43 -18.99
N ALA A 27 13.54 3.12 -17.88
CA ALA A 27 12.53 3.68 -17.00
C ALA A 27 11.71 4.82 -17.65
N ASP A 28 12.12 5.36 -18.78
CA ASP A 28 11.95 6.80 -18.95
C ASP A 28 10.58 7.22 -19.53
N ALA A 29 9.98 6.45 -20.44
CA ALA A 29 8.68 6.82 -21.04
C ALA A 29 7.45 6.39 -20.21
N GLY A 30 7.59 5.30 -19.43
CA GLY A 30 6.50 4.77 -18.60
C GLY A 30 6.46 5.39 -17.20
N TRP A 31 7.62 5.77 -16.67
CA TRP A 31 7.76 6.26 -15.30
C TRP A 31 7.03 7.57 -15.07
N GLU A 32 7.26 8.60 -15.88
CA GLU A 32 6.65 9.92 -15.69
C GLU A 32 5.12 9.83 -15.70
N LYS A 33 4.56 9.05 -16.64
CA LYS A 33 3.12 8.78 -16.71
C LYS A 33 2.62 8.02 -15.48
N ALA A 34 3.37 7.00 -15.04
CA ALA A 34 3.02 6.25 -13.84
C ALA A 34 3.05 7.14 -12.59
N GLU A 35 4.09 7.94 -12.41
CA GLU A 35 4.27 8.89 -11.31
C GLU A 35 3.14 9.91 -11.26
N ALA A 36 2.87 10.60 -12.38
CA ALA A 36 1.76 11.54 -12.46
C ALA A 36 0.39 10.89 -12.21
N SER A 37 0.22 9.63 -12.63
CA SER A 37 -1.00 8.87 -12.32
C SER A 37 -1.10 8.46 -10.85
N PHE A 38 0.04 8.11 -10.22
CA PHE A 38 0.10 7.74 -8.81
C PHE A 38 -0.18 8.93 -7.92
N ASP A 39 0.40 10.09 -8.22
CA ASP A 39 0.13 11.34 -7.51
C ASP A 39 -1.36 11.72 -7.53
N ARG A 40 -2.01 11.53 -8.68
CA ARG A 40 -3.46 11.75 -8.79
C ARG A 40 -4.24 10.74 -7.96
N PHE A 41 -3.83 9.48 -7.99
CA PHE A 41 -4.41 8.42 -7.19
C PHE A 41 -4.26 8.70 -5.68
N ALA A 42 -3.06 9.09 -5.24
CA ALA A 42 -2.73 9.42 -3.85
C ALA A 42 -3.58 10.56 -3.31
N ARG A 43 -3.75 11.65 -4.08
CA ARG A 43 -4.69 12.73 -3.70
C ARG A 43 -6.15 12.23 -3.64
N GLY A 44 -6.54 11.36 -4.57
CA GLY A 44 -7.85 10.71 -4.53
C GLY A 44 -8.05 9.81 -3.32
N TRP A 45 -6.99 9.14 -2.88
CA TRP A 45 -6.96 8.33 -1.66
C TRP A 45 -7.15 9.20 -0.41
N MET A 46 -6.42 10.30 -0.28
CA MET A 46 -6.59 11.20 0.86
C MET A 46 -7.99 11.82 0.93
N LYS A 47 -8.62 12.14 -0.22
CA LYS A 47 -10.04 12.52 -0.25
C LYS A 47 -10.98 11.42 0.26
N LYS A 48 -10.64 10.14 0.10
CA LYS A 48 -11.41 9.03 0.71
C LYS A 48 -11.18 9.02 2.22
N MET A 49 -9.95 9.25 2.68
CA MET A 49 -9.62 9.33 4.10
C MET A 49 -10.34 10.50 4.79
N GLU A 50 -10.44 11.67 4.16
CA GLU A 50 -11.24 12.80 4.66
C GLU A 50 -12.72 12.41 4.89
N ARG A 51 -13.32 11.67 3.93
CA ARG A 51 -14.69 11.16 4.09
C ARG A 51 -14.79 10.11 5.18
N ALA A 52 -13.79 9.25 5.31
CA ALA A 52 -13.72 8.25 6.37
C ALA A 52 -13.63 8.94 7.75
N GLU A 53 -12.80 9.98 7.90
CA GLU A 53 -12.74 10.79 9.11
C GLU A 53 -14.09 11.43 9.45
N ALA A 54 -14.74 12.07 8.48
CA ALA A 54 -16.05 12.68 8.70
C ALA A 54 -17.07 11.63 9.21
N SER A 55 -17.02 10.42 8.66
CA SER A 55 -17.84 9.29 9.11
C SER A 55 -17.46 8.83 10.52
N ASN A 56 -16.17 8.65 10.81
CA ASN A 56 -15.65 8.27 12.13
C ASN A 56 -16.12 9.27 13.19
N ARG A 57 -16.03 10.58 12.89
CA ARG A 57 -16.48 11.65 13.78
C ARG A 57 -17.99 11.61 14.02
N ALA A 58 -18.78 11.41 12.97
CA ALA A 58 -20.24 11.35 13.08
C ALA A 58 -20.74 10.11 13.87
N GLN A 59 -20.00 9.01 13.80
CA GLN A 59 -20.36 7.76 14.50
C GLN A 59 -19.80 7.66 15.92
N ALA A 60 -18.83 8.51 16.28
CA ALA A 60 -18.23 8.53 17.59
C ALA A 60 -19.25 8.79 18.70
N ARG A 61 -19.16 8.02 19.79
CA ARG A 61 -20.07 8.12 20.92
C ARG A 61 -19.38 8.83 22.09
N PRO A 62 -19.95 9.92 22.61
CA PRO A 62 -19.45 10.55 23.83
C PRO A 62 -19.46 9.57 25.00
N THR A 63 -18.37 9.52 25.74
CA THR A 63 -18.21 8.74 26.97
C THR A 63 -18.07 9.70 28.14
N ARG A 64 -18.66 9.35 29.28
CA ARG A 64 -18.56 10.17 30.50
C ARG A 64 -17.22 9.92 31.19
N LEU A 65 -16.47 10.98 31.48
CA LEU A 65 -15.18 10.91 32.16
C LEU A 65 -15.21 11.85 33.37
N GLY A 66 -15.44 11.28 34.56
CA GLY A 66 -15.67 12.04 35.78
C GLY A 66 -16.90 12.95 35.66
N ARG A 67 -16.69 14.26 35.82
CA ARG A 67 -17.75 15.29 35.65
C ARG A 67 -17.91 15.79 34.22
N GLY A 68 -17.03 15.40 33.30
CA GLY A 68 -17.02 15.84 31.91
C GLY A 68 -17.44 14.77 30.91
N TRP A 69 -17.50 15.16 29.64
CA TRP A 69 -17.67 14.26 28.51
C TRP A 69 -16.39 14.21 27.69
N GLN A 70 -16.12 13.06 27.09
CA GLN A 70 -15.05 12.90 26.13
C GLN A 70 -15.58 12.19 24.89
N LEU A 71 -15.19 12.66 23.71
CA LEU A 71 -15.44 11.96 22.45
C LEU A 71 -14.09 11.59 21.83
N ARG A 72 -13.97 10.37 21.31
CA ARG A 72 -12.76 9.90 20.61
C ARG A 72 -13.14 9.47 19.20
N TYR A 73 -12.31 9.81 18.23
CA TYR A 73 -12.45 9.31 16.86
C TYR A 73 -11.10 9.28 16.17
N ARG A 74 -11.06 8.61 15.02
CA ARG A 74 -9.88 8.52 14.18
C ARG A 74 -9.94 9.54 13.04
N ALA A 75 -8.87 10.31 12.92
CA ALA A 75 -8.61 11.24 11.83
C ALA A 75 -7.43 10.77 10.98
N TYR A 76 -7.24 11.42 9.84
CA TYR A 76 -6.14 11.12 8.93
C TYR A 76 -5.45 12.40 8.50
N GLY A 77 -4.15 12.48 8.75
CA GLY A 77 -3.39 13.71 8.62
C GLY A 77 -1.93 13.47 8.28
N GLY A 78 -1.09 14.38 8.75
CA GLY A 78 0.34 14.37 8.47
C GLY A 78 0.71 14.79 7.05
N ALA A 79 2.02 14.80 6.78
CA ALA A 79 2.54 15.08 5.45
C ALA A 79 2.36 13.85 4.55
N LEU A 80 1.50 13.96 3.54
CA LEU A 80 1.38 12.95 2.48
C LEU A 80 2.72 12.80 1.77
N ARG A 81 3.25 11.58 1.75
CA ARG A 81 4.47 11.21 1.04
C ARG A 81 4.17 10.11 0.04
N THR A 82 4.63 10.28 -1.19
CA THR A 82 4.50 9.29 -2.27
C THR A 82 5.87 8.83 -2.74
N ARG A 83 5.99 7.56 -3.10
CA ARG A 83 7.18 6.99 -3.75
C ARG A 83 6.75 5.97 -4.79
N LEU A 84 7.32 6.05 -5.98
CA LEU A 84 7.14 5.05 -7.03
C LEU A 84 8.32 4.06 -7.02
N ARG A 85 8.07 2.80 -7.36
CA ARG A 85 9.10 1.77 -7.56
C ARG A 85 8.76 0.93 -8.79
N SER A 86 9.77 0.64 -9.62
CA SER A 86 9.64 -0.38 -10.67
C SER A 86 9.70 -1.78 -10.04
N THR A 87 8.97 -2.73 -10.63
CA THR A 87 8.94 -4.14 -10.18
C THR A 87 9.73 -5.08 -11.06
N GLY A 88 10.06 -4.67 -12.30
CA GLY A 88 10.57 -5.59 -13.32
C GLY A 88 9.53 -6.60 -13.85
N HIS A 89 8.27 -6.54 -13.43
CA HIS A 89 7.21 -7.47 -13.84
C HIS A 89 6.22 -6.81 -14.79
N ALA A 90 6.11 -7.31 -16.02
CA ALA A 90 5.27 -6.72 -17.07
C ALA A 90 3.77 -6.61 -16.69
N ALA A 91 3.24 -7.57 -15.93
CA ALA A 91 1.84 -7.57 -15.50
C ALA A 91 1.53 -6.50 -14.42
N ALA A 92 2.55 -6.03 -13.71
CA ALA A 92 2.42 -5.02 -12.67
C ALA A 92 3.70 -4.18 -12.60
N PRO A 93 3.99 -3.33 -13.61
CA PRO A 93 5.32 -2.74 -13.82
C PRO A 93 5.75 -1.78 -12.70
N PHE A 94 4.81 -1.27 -11.92
CA PHE A 94 5.07 -0.31 -10.86
C PHE A 94 4.33 -0.65 -9.56
N VAL A 95 4.94 -0.25 -8.45
CA VAL A 95 4.31 -0.15 -7.14
C VAL A 95 4.40 1.28 -6.65
N GLY A 96 3.28 1.84 -6.22
CA GLY A 96 3.21 3.13 -5.56
C GLY A 96 3.10 2.91 -4.06
N VAL A 97 3.94 3.60 -3.29
CA VAL A 97 3.95 3.62 -1.84
C VAL A 97 3.45 4.97 -1.38
N LEU A 98 2.44 4.95 -0.51
CA LEU A 98 1.79 6.13 0.04
C LEU A 98 1.94 6.09 1.56
N SER A 99 2.45 7.16 2.16
CA SER A 99 2.57 7.28 3.61
C SER A 99 1.90 8.55 4.12
N TYR A 100 1.18 8.42 5.24
CA TYR A 100 0.45 9.47 5.95
C TYR A 100 0.30 9.06 7.41
N ASP A 101 -0.34 9.89 8.22
CA ASP A 101 -0.54 9.61 9.63
C ASP A 101 -2.02 9.32 9.92
N GLU A 102 -2.27 8.27 10.69
CA GLU A 102 -3.54 8.03 11.36
C GLU A 102 -3.46 8.68 12.75
N GLU A 103 -4.42 9.54 13.07
CA GLU A 103 -4.43 10.31 14.31
C GLU A 103 -5.61 9.90 15.18
N GLU A 104 -5.35 9.66 16.47
CA GLU A 104 -6.41 9.52 17.45
C GLU A 104 -6.77 10.90 17.99
N MET A 105 -8.00 11.33 17.71
CA MET A 105 -8.54 12.61 18.18
C MET A 105 -9.31 12.41 19.47
N VAL A 106 -9.08 13.29 20.45
CA VAL A 106 -9.82 13.36 21.71
C VAL A 106 -10.42 14.75 21.85
N CYS A 107 -11.73 14.81 22.09
CA CYS A 107 -12.48 16.05 22.26
C CYS A 107 -13.09 16.14 23.65
N GLU A 108 -13.10 17.35 24.21
CA GLU A 108 -13.57 17.63 25.58
C GLU A 108 -15.10 17.77 25.70
N ASN A 109 -15.81 17.62 24.59
CA ASN A 109 -17.26 17.71 24.55
C ASN A 109 -17.85 16.82 23.46
N ALA A 110 -19.15 16.59 23.60
CA ALA A 110 -19.94 15.77 22.68
C ALA A 110 -20.11 16.39 21.29
N ARG A 111 -19.76 17.67 21.09
CA ARG A 111 -19.89 18.38 19.80
C ARG A 111 -18.63 18.27 18.94
N ALA A 112 -17.54 17.73 19.47
CA ALA A 112 -16.25 17.62 18.80
C ALA A 112 -15.73 18.96 18.24
N ASP A 113 -16.03 20.09 18.92
CA ASP A 113 -15.58 21.42 18.49
C ASP A 113 -14.20 21.81 19.07
N ARG A 114 -13.77 21.12 20.13
CA ARG A 114 -12.48 21.28 20.80
C ARG A 114 -11.83 19.92 20.91
N CYS A 115 -11.00 19.59 19.92
CA CYS A 115 -10.30 18.33 19.83
C CYS A 115 -8.78 18.55 19.79
N ARG A 116 -8.05 17.56 20.28
CA ARG A 116 -6.60 17.49 20.21
C ARG A 116 -6.18 16.10 19.75
N ILE A 117 -5.00 16.03 19.15
CA ILE A 117 -4.35 14.74 18.87
C ILE A 117 -3.92 14.13 20.21
N ALA A 118 -4.31 12.89 20.45
CA ALA A 118 -3.91 12.09 21.60
C ALA A 118 -2.91 10.99 21.22
N GLY A 119 -2.84 10.63 19.95
CA GLY A 119 -1.87 9.69 19.41
C GLY A 119 -1.74 9.82 17.90
N THR A 120 -0.59 9.43 17.38
CA THR A 120 -0.28 9.44 15.94
C THR A 120 0.38 8.12 15.58
N THR A 121 -0.13 7.46 14.54
CA THR A 121 0.39 6.20 14.01
C THR A 121 0.73 6.40 12.54
N PRO A 122 2.00 6.23 12.12
CA PRO A 122 2.35 6.31 10.71
C PRO A 122 1.74 5.12 9.95
N VAL A 123 1.08 5.41 8.84
CA VAL A 123 0.49 4.43 7.93
C VAL A 123 1.29 4.40 6.64
N THR A 124 1.52 3.19 6.12
CA THR A 124 2.08 2.99 4.78
C THR A 124 1.20 2.03 4.00
N GLU A 125 0.70 2.52 2.86
CA GLU A 125 -0.13 1.77 1.94
C GLU A 125 0.66 1.50 0.66
N ILE A 126 0.52 0.29 0.12
CA ILE A 126 1.25 -0.16 -1.07
C ILE A 126 0.24 -0.54 -2.14
N PHE A 127 0.36 0.07 -3.32
CA PHE A 127 -0.56 -0.13 -4.44
C PHE A 127 0.20 -0.61 -5.67
N ARG A 128 -0.27 -1.68 -6.30
CA ARG A 128 0.27 -2.16 -7.59
C ARG A 128 -0.42 -1.45 -8.75
N TYR A 129 0.34 -1.12 -9.79
CA TYR A 129 -0.22 -0.65 -11.06
C TYR A 129 -0.50 -1.83 -11.97
N GLN A 130 -1.76 -2.13 -12.24
CA GLN A 130 -2.15 -3.26 -13.08
C GLN A 130 -3.32 -2.87 -13.98
N ASN A 131 -3.27 -3.27 -15.26
CA ASN A 131 -4.32 -3.02 -16.25
C ASN A 131 -4.75 -1.54 -16.31
N GLY A 132 -3.77 -0.63 -16.25
CA GLY A 132 -4.01 0.81 -16.34
C GLY A 132 -4.48 1.50 -15.06
N ARG A 133 -4.57 0.80 -13.93
CA ARG A 133 -5.09 1.33 -12.66
C ARG A 133 -4.26 0.93 -11.44
N TRP A 134 -4.33 1.75 -10.40
CA TRP A 134 -3.78 1.46 -9.08
C TRP A 134 -4.76 0.61 -8.27
N VAL A 135 -4.29 -0.50 -7.74
CA VAL A 135 -5.08 -1.41 -6.90
C VAL A 135 -4.29 -1.80 -5.66
N TYR A 136 -5.01 -2.09 -4.58
CA TYR A 136 -4.44 -2.69 -3.38
C TYR A 136 -3.94 -4.11 -3.67
#